data_AF-W2TZ35-F1
#
_entry.id   AF-W2TZ35-F1
#
_cell.length_a   1.000
_cell.length_b   1.000
_cell.length_c   1.000
_cell.angle_alpha   90.00
_cell.angle_beta   90.00
_cell.angle_gamma   90.00
#
_symmetry.space_group_name_H-M   'P 1'
#
loop_
_entity.id
_entity.type
_entity.pdbx_description
1 polymer ?
#
loop_
_entity_poly.entity_id
_entity_poly.type
_entity_poly.pdbx_seq_one_letter_code
_entity_poly.pdbx_strand_id
1 'polypeptide(L)'
;MSLAMDNLALVHEIAIDPNFSVSEIPKNPIEAAVKENMYRAYWDILSEDLRKDPPDHGHAFNLLMEIKQTILEDVLSPAHVRLRAEVDSVLDENALRSKMEQNCLDVRGIGRFIVDLLGRLCAPERDPIVEKLRHEEGIVELIKGIFGLIDIMKNDLTNYTISQNRDVVEEYSAQFEYKEFLKYLDKFPDGSVMTKEWLK
;
A
#
# COMPACT_ATOMS: atom_id res chain seq x y z
N MET A 1 6.24 22.99 -1.70
CA MET A 1 6.08 23.18 -3.16
C MET A 1 4.60 23.19 -3.48
N SER A 2 4.18 23.71 -4.63
CA SER A 2 2.80 23.51 -5.08
C SER A 2 2.67 22.12 -5.69
N LEU A 3 1.50 21.48 -5.56
CA LEU A 3 1.22 20.14 -6.09
C LEU A 3 1.61 19.98 -7.58
N ALA A 4 1.47 21.06 -8.37
CA ALA A 4 1.86 21.07 -9.78
C ALA A 4 3.38 20.91 -9.99
N MET A 5 4.20 21.54 -9.13
CA MET A 5 5.66 21.42 -9.22
C MET A 5 6.14 20.05 -8.72
N ASP A 6 5.48 19.48 -7.72
CA ASP A 6 5.79 18.13 -7.24
C ASP A 6 5.47 17.07 -8.32
N ASN A 7 4.34 17.22 -9.02
CA ASN A 7 4.00 16.35 -10.15
C ASN A 7 4.96 16.50 -11.33
N LEU A 8 5.41 17.73 -11.62
CA LEU A 8 6.40 18.03 -12.65
C LEU A 8 7.74 17.33 -12.36
N ALA A 9 8.24 17.49 -11.14
CA ALA A 9 9.47 16.84 -10.70
C ALA A 9 9.35 15.31 -10.78
N LEU A 10 8.21 14.75 -10.36
CA LEU A 10 7.97 13.30 -10.42
C LEU A 10 7.97 12.76 -11.86
N VAL A 11 7.26 13.40 -12.78
CA VAL A 11 7.22 12.98 -14.20
C VAL A 11 8.62 13.05 -14.82
N HIS A 12 9.36 14.12 -14.53
CA HIS A 12 10.74 14.30 -14.98
C HIS A 12 11.67 13.20 -14.45
N GLU A 13 11.61 12.92 -13.15
CA GLU A 13 12.41 11.89 -12.50
C GLU A 13 12.12 10.50 -13.08
N ILE A 14 10.84 10.15 -13.28
CA ILE A 14 10.45 8.89 -13.93
C ILE A 14 10.96 8.83 -15.38
N ALA A 15 10.94 9.93 -16.13
CA ALA A 15 11.36 9.92 -17.52
C ALA A 15 12.89 9.83 -17.70
N ILE A 16 13.67 10.34 -16.74
CA ILE A 16 15.14 10.48 -16.91
C ILE A 16 15.93 9.46 -16.11
N ASP A 17 15.48 9.06 -14.92
CA ASP A 17 16.19 8.09 -14.10
C ASP A 17 15.68 6.66 -14.35
N PRO A 18 16.42 5.81 -15.09
CA PRO A 18 16.00 4.43 -15.37
C PRO A 18 15.85 3.59 -14.10
N ASN A 19 16.48 3.99 -12.99
CA ASN A 19 16.42 3.30 -11.70
C ASN A 19 15.41 3.94 -10.72
N PHE A 20 14.58 4.87 -11.20
CA PHE A 20 13.56 5.50 -10.37
C PHE A 20 12.70 4.45 -9.66
N SER A 21 12.54 4.61 -8.34
CA SER A 21 11.71 3.77 -7.48
C SER A 21 11.08 4.60 -6.37
N VAL A 22 9.88 4.22 -5.96
CA VAL A 22 9.21 4.79 -4.79
C VAL A 22 9.82 4.16 -3.54
N SER A 23 10.41 4.99 -2.68
CA SER A 23 11.05 4.55 -1.44
C SER A 23 10.03 4.27 -0.34
N GLU A 24 10.30 3.23 0.45
CA GLU A 24 9.52 2.82 1.63
C GLU A 24 9.73 3.73 2.85
N ILE A 25 10.73 4.62 2.82
CA ILE A 25 11.17 5.33 4.02
C ILE A 25 10.27 6.55 4.28
N PRO A 26 9.61 6.64 5.45
CA PRO A 26 8.86 7.85 5.82
C PRO A 26 9.80 9.05 5.83
N LYS A 27 9.43 10.09 5.10
CA LYS A 27 10.27 11.28 4.87
C LYS A 27 10.54 12.09 6.15
N ASN A 28 9.74 11.89 7.21
CA ASN A 28 9.82 12.66 8.45
C ASN A 28 9.84 11.78 9.71
N PRO A 29 10.85 11.92 10.60
CA PRO A 29 10.94 11.19 11.87
C PRO A 29 9.74 11.40 12.81
N ILE A 30 9.10 12.58 12.78
CA ILE A 30 7.94 12.88 13.64
C ILE A 30 6.71 12.13 13.12
N GLU A 31 6.52 12.10 11.80
CA GLU A 31 5.43 11.34 11.16
C GLU A 31 5.59 9.84 11.45
N ALA A 32 6.83 9.33 11.38
CA ALA A 32 7.14 7.95 11.75
C ALA A 32 6.81 7.66 13.23
N ALA A 33 7.21 8.54 14.15
CA ALA A 33 6.97 8.37 15.58
C ALA A 33 5.48 8.46 15.98
N VAL A 34 4.70 9.34 15.32
CA VAL A 34 3.25 9.45 15.54
C VAL A 34 2.55 8.19 15.01
N LYS A 35 2.93 7.74 13.81
CA LYS A 35 2.41 6.51 13.19
C LYS A 35 2.71 5.30 14.07
N GLU A 36 3.93 5.18 14.59
CA GLU A 36 4.35 4.09 15.49
C GLU A 36 3.56 4.07 16.81
N ASN A 37 3.40 5.22 17.48
CA ASN A 37 2.68 5.27 18.76
C ASN A 37 1.18 4.99 18.61
N MET A 38 0.56 5.49 17.55
CA MET A 38 -0.85 5.21 17.25
C MET A 38 -1.07 3.72 16.99
N TYR A 39 -0.20 3.10 16.20
CA TYR A 39 -0.26 1.66 15.96
C TYR A 39 -0.03 0.86 17.23
N ARG A 40 0.95 1.23 18.08
CA ARG A 40 1.21 0.52 19.33
C ARG A 40 -0.03 0.45 20.22
N ALA A 41 -0.66 1.59 20.48
CA ALA A 41 -1.87 1.64 21.32
C ALA A 41 -3.01 0.77 20.75
N TYR A 42 -3.17 0.78 19.43
CA TYR A 42 -4.17 -0.06 18.76
C TYR A 42 -3.90 -1.55 18.95
N TRP A 43 -2.64 -1.98 18.79
CA TRP A 43 -2.26 -3.38 18.98
C TRP A 43 -2.34 -3.84 20.43
N ASP A 44 -2.12 -2.92 21.38
CA ASP A 44 -2.29 -3.19 22.81
C ASP A 44 -3.77 -3.46 23.12
N ILE A 45 -4.69 -2.64 22.59
CA ILE A 45 -6.15 -2.85 22.72
C ILE A 45 -6.56 -4.20 22.13
N LEU A 46 -6.11 -4.53 20.91
CA LEU A 46 -6.39 -5.83 20.30
C LEU A 46 -5.87 -6.99 21.16
N SER A 47 -4.68 -6.83 21.76
CA SER A 47 -4.09 -7.84 22.64
C SER A 47 -4.89 -7.99 23.93
N GLU A 48 -5.41 -6.90 24.50
CA GLU A 48 -6.27 -6.93 25.68
C GLU A 48 -7.61 -7.62 25.40
N ASP A 49 -8.22 -7.33 24.26
CA ASP A 49 -9.48 -7.92 23.84
C ASP A 49 -9.39 -9.44 23.67
N LEU A 50 -8.33 -9.92 23.03
CA LEU A 50 -8.09 -11.36 22.83
C LEU A 50 -7.72 -12.10 24.12
N ARG A 51 -7.31 -11.39 25.18
CA ARG A 51 -7.02 -11.97 26.50
C ARG A 51 -8.24 -12.08 27.42
N LYS A 52 -9.38 -11.46 27.07
CA LYS A 52 -10.63 -11.58 27.82
C LYS A 52 -11.11 -13.04 27.84
N ASP A 53 -11.97 -13.37 28.80
CA ASP A 53 -12.63 -14.68 28.88
C ASP A 53 -14.16 -14.49 28.95
N PRO A 54 -14.91 -14.77 27.86
CA PRO A 54 -14.42 -15.21 26.55
C PRO A 54 -13.66 -14.11 25.78
N PRO A 55 -12.77 -14.47 24.81
CA PRO A 55 -12.06 -13.50 23.99
C PRO A 55 -13.00 -12.62 23.17
N ASP A 56 -12.70 -11.32 23.09
CA ASP A 56 -13.43 -10.37 22.27
C ASP A 56 -12.78 -10.26 20.88
N HIS A 57 -13.49 -10.75 19.87
CA HIS A 57 -13.01 -10.80 18.50
C HIS A 57 -13.41 -9.57 17.66
N GLY A 58 -14.04 -8.55 18.25
CA GLY A 58 -14.57 -7.39 17.53
C GLY A 58 -13.51 -6.64 16.73
N HIS A 59 -12.39 -6.28 17.36
CA HIS A 59 -11.30 -5.58 16.66
C HIS A 59 -10.61 -6.47 15.63
N ALA A 60 -10.40 -7.76 15.94
CA ALA A 60 -9.82 -8.71 14.99
C ALA A 60 -10.69 -8.85 13.72
N PHE A 61 -12.01 -8.92 13.88
CA PHE A 61 -12.95 -8.96 12.76
C PHE A 61 -12.84 -7.72 11.87
N ASN A 62 -12.82 -6.52 12.46
CA ASN A 62 -12.70 -5.28 11.71
C ASN A 62 -11.40 -5.24 10.88
N LEU A 63 -10.28 -5.71 11.45
CA LEU A 63 -9.00 -5.80 10.75
C LEU A 63 -9.05 -6.79 9.59
N LEU A 64 -9.73 -7.92 9.75
CA LEU A 64 -9.92 -8.86 8.64
C LEU A 64 -10.71 -8.24 7.50
N MET A 65 -11.70 -7.40 7.80
CA MET A 65 -12.47 -6.68 6.77
C MET A 65 -11.64 -5.58 6.09
N GLU A 66 -10.80 -4.87 6.85
CA GLU A 66 -9.86 -3.90 6.28
C GLU A 66 -8.83 -4.58 5.37
N ILE A 67 -8.29 -5.72 5.78
CA ILE A 67 -7.38 -6.54 4.96
C ILE A 67 -8.07 -7.01 3.69
N LYS A 68 -9.31 -7.51 3.80
CA LYS A 68 -10.13 -7.89 2.64
C LYS A 68 -10.21 -6.74 1.64
N GLN A 69 -10.62 -5.56 2.11
CA GLN A 69 -10.80 -4.40 1.26
C GLN A 69 -9.49 -4.00 0.58
N THR A 70 -8.41 -3.95 1.36
CA THR A 70 -7.07 -3.62 0.86
C THR A 70 -6.60 -4.60 -0.22
N ILE A 71 -6.84 -5.91 -0.03
CA ILE A 71 -6.50 -6.91 -1.04
C ILE A 71 -7.33 -6.70 -2.33
N LEU A 72 -8.62 -6.42 -2.19
CA LEU A 72 -9.52 -6.24 -3.34
C LEU A 72 -9.31 -4.91 -4.07
N GLU A 73 -8.91 -3.85 -3.40
CA GLU A 73 -8.77 -2.52 -4.02
C GLU A 73 -7.34 -2.24 -4.47
N ASP A 74 -6.35 -2.58 -3.65
CA ASP A 74 -4.98 -2.13 -3.86
C ASP A 74 -4.05 -3.22 -4.41
N VAL A 75 -4.33 -4.50 -4.10
CA VAL A 75 -3.46 -5.62 -4.52
C VAL A 75 -3.98 -6.30 -5.78
N LEU A 76 -5.30 -6.55 -5.86
CA LEU A 76 -5.90 -7.27 -6.97
C LEU A 76 -6.49 -6.33 -8.02
N SER A 77 -5.93 -6.36 -9.23
CA SER A 77 -6.57 -5.74 -10.40
C SER A 77 -7.96 -6.34 -10.71
N PRO A 78 -8.84 -5.62 -11.45
CA PRO A 78 -10.14 -6.13 -11.89
C PRO A 78 -10.07 -7.41 -12.74
N ALA A 79 -8.92 -7.68 -13.37
CA ALA A 79 -8.72 -8.87 -14.18
C ALA A 79 -8.64 -10.17 -13.34
N HIS A 80 -8.33 -10.07 -12.04
CA HIS A 80 -8.19 -11.22 -11.14
C HIS A 80 -9.53 -11.80 -10.66
N VAL A 81 -10.51 -11.99 -11.57
CA VAL A 81 -11.89 -12.37 -11.25
C VAL A 81 -11.99 -13.58 -10.30
N ARG A 82 -11.20 -14.63 -10.56
CA ARG A 82 -11.21 -15.86 -9.73
C ARG A 82 -10.69 -15.62 -8.32
N LEU A 83 -9.58 -14.89 -8.18
CA LEU A 83 -8.98 -14.61 -6.86
C LEU A 83 -9.86 -13.66 -6.06
N ARG A 84 -10.48 -12.66 -6.71
CA ARG A 84 -11.44 -11.77 -6.06
C ARG A 84 -12.62 -12.57 -5.49
N ALA A 85 -13.20 -13.48 -6.28
CA ALA A 85 -14.28 -14.34 -5.81
C ALA A 85 -13.85 -15.28 -4.66
N GLU A 86 -12.61 -15.80 -4.70
CA GLU A 86 -12.03 -16.60 -3.61
C GLU A 86 -11.93 -15.77 -2.31
N VAL A 87 -11.39 -14.55 -2.40
CA VAL A 87 -11.30 -13.60 -1.28
C VAL A 87 -12.68 -13.27 -0.72
N ASP A 88 -13.63 -12.92 -1.58
CA ASP A 88 -15.00 -12.59 -1.18
C ASP A 88 -15.70 -13.75 -0.48
N SER A 89 -15.46 -14.98 -0.94
CA SER A 89 -16.05 -16.18 -0.35
C SER A 89 -15.47 -16.53 1.02
N VAL A 90 -14.15 -16.39 1.20
CA VAL A 90 -13.49 -16.76 2.47
C VAL A 90 -13.65 -15.65 3.51
N LEU A 91 -13.58 -14.39 3.08
CA LEU A 91 -13.77 -13.19 3.91
C LEU A 91 -15.18 -12.62 3.71
N ASP A 92 -16.21 -13.48 3.71
CA ASP A 92 -17.60 -13.02 3.66
C ASP A 92 -17.99 -12.34 4.99
N GLU A 93 -18.36 -11.05 4.92
CA GLU A 93 -18.59 -10.24 6.12
C GLU A 93 -19.72 -10.81 6.98
N ASN A 94 -20.83 -11.24 6.36
CA ASN A 94 -21.99 -11.74 7.09
C ASN A 94 -21.68 -13.07 7.78
N ALA A 95 -21.01 -13.99 7.07
CA ALA A 95 -20.62 -15.27 7.62
C ALA A 95 -19.61 -15.11 8.77
N LEU A 96 -18.61 -14.24 8.61
CA LEU A 96 -17.62 -13.99 9.65
C LEU A 96 -18.20 -13.24 10.86
N ARG A 97 -19.12 -12.29 10.63
CA ARG A 97 -19.84 -11.60 11.71
C ARG A 97 -20.67 -12.59 12.54
N SER A 98 -21.38 -13.50 11.88
CA SER A 98 -22.14 -14.55 12.57
C SER A 98 -21.24 -15.46 13.41
N LYS A 99 -20.07 -15.86 12.89
CA LYS A 99 -19.08 -16.65 13.65
C LYS A 99 -18.50 -15.88 14.84
N MET A 100 -18.27 -14.57 14.68
CA MET A 100 -17.79 -13.70 15.76
C MET A 100 -18.82 -13.62 16.89
N GLU A 101 -20.10 -13.39 16.58
CA GLU A 101 -21.20 -13.32 17.56
C GLU A 101 -21.39 -14.64 18.33
N GLN A 102 -21.11 -15.77 17.67
CA GLN A 102 -21.11 -17.12 18.28
C GLN A 102 -19.80 -17.47 18.99
N ASN A 103 -18.84 -16.55 19.03
CA ASN A 103 -17.50 -16.73 19.58
C ASN A 103 -16.74 -17.96 19.02
N CYS A 104 -16.92 -18.23 17.72
CA CYS A 104 -16.31 -19.33 17.00
C CYS A 104 -15.50 -18.87 15.77
N LEU A 105 -15.11 -17.59 15.75
CA LEU A 105 -14.29 -17.02 14.69
C LEU A 105 -12.84 -17.54 14.74
N ASP A 106 -12.44 -18.30 13.73
CA ASP A 106 -11.05 -18.76 13.58
C ASP A 106 -10.17 -17.70 12.88
N VAL A 107 -9.75 -16.69 13.64
CA VAL A 107 -8.90 -15.61 13.14
C VAL A 107 -7.59 -16.15 12.59
N ARG A 108 -7.01 -17.17 13.21
CA ARG A 108 -5.73 -17.74 12.82
C ARG A 108 -5.82 -18.47 11.48
N GLY A 109 -6.84 -19.32 11.30
CA GLY A 109 -7.09 -20.01 10.03
C GLY A 109 -7.31 -19.04 8.88
N ILE A 110 -8.08 -17.97 9.13
CA ILE A 110 -8.31 -16.90 8.14
C ILE A 110 -7.00 -16.16 7.82
N GLY A 111 -6.21 -15.81 8.84
CA GLY A 111 -4.92 -15.15 8.66
C GLY A 111 -3.95 -16.00 7.82
N ARG A 112 -3.90 -17.31 8.04
CA ARG A 112 -3.10 -18.24 7.22
C ARG A 112 -3.54 -18.28 5.76
N PHE A 113 -4.85 -18.33 5.51
CA PHE A 113 -5.38 -18.23 4.15
C PHE A 113 -4.92 -16.94 3.46
N ILE A 114 -4.97 -15.81 4.17
CA ILE A 114 -4.50 -14.52 3.65
C ILE A 114 -3.00 -14.57 3.34
N VAL A 115 -2.17 -15.10 4.24
CA VAL A 115 -0.72 -15.25 4.01
C VAL A 115 -0.45 -16.11 2.78
N ASP A 116 -1.17 -17.22 2.60
CA ASP A 116 -1.02 -18.09 1.43
C ASP A 116 -1.49 -17.42 0.13
N LEU A 117 -2.56 -16.62 0.19
CA LEU A 117 -3.00 -15.81 -0.94
C LEU A 117 -1.95 -14.76 -1.33
N LEU A 118 -1.44 -13.98 -0.36
CA LEU A 118 -0.41 -12.97 -0.59
C LEU A 118 0.88 -13.61 -1.10
N GLY A 119 1.26 -14.76 -0.57
CA GLY A 119 2.42 -15.53 -1.03
C GLY A 119 2.33 -15.99 -2.50
N ARG A 120 1.12 -16.17 -3.05
CA ARG A 120 0.92 -16.46 -4.48
C ARG A 120 1.06 -15.21 -5.37
N LEU A 121 1.00 -14.01 -4.78
CA LEU A 121 0.91 -12.73 -5.48
C LEU A 121 2.18 -11.88 -5.35
N CYS A 122 2.93 -12.02 -4.25
CA CYS A 122 4.14 -11.25 -4.01
C CYS A 122 5.32 -11.70 -4.89
N ALA A 123 6.34 -10.85 -4.98
CA ALA A 123 7.60 -11.21 -5.62
C ALA A 123 8.34 -12.31 -4.85
N PRO A 124 9.12 -13.19 -5.51
CA PRO A 124 9.83 -14.30 -4.85
C PRO A 124 10.81 -13.86 -3.75
N GLU A 125 11.32 -12.63 -3.83
CA GLU A 125 12.17 -12.04 -2.77
C GLU A 125 11.46 -11.90 -1.42
N ARG A 126 10.12 -11.94 -1.40
CA ARG A 126 9.29 -11.83 -0.19
C ARG A 126 8.97 -13.20 0.43
N ASP A 127 9.35 -14.31 -0.21
CA ASP A 127 9.14 -15.66 0.30
C ASP A 127 9.62 -15.88 1.74
N PRO A 128 10.79 -15.34 2.18
CA PRO A 128 11.21 -15.47 3.58
C PRO A 128 10.27 -14.80 4.58
N ILE A 129 9.62 -13.69 4.18
CA ILE A 129 8.63 -12.99 5.01
C ILE A 129 7.36 -13.83 5.09
N VAL A 130 6.86 -14.32 3.95
CA VAL A 130 5.68 -15.19 3.88
C VAL A 130 5.87 -16.43 4.74
N GLU A 131 7.02 -17.08 4.64
CA GLU A 131 7.32 -18.30 5.41
C GLU A 131 7.36 -18.05 6.91
N LYS A 132 7.90 -16.90 7.34
CA LYS A 132 7.85 -16.48 8.74
C LYS A 132 6.41 -16.30 9.23
N LEU A 133 5.55 -15.67 8.42
CA LEU A 133 4.14 -15.44 8.77
C LEU A 133 3.33 -16.75 8.83
N ARG A 134 3.64 -17.74 7.99
CA ARG A 134 2.98 -19.07 8.05
C ARG A 134 3.16 -19.76 9.39
N HIS A 135 4.31 -19.53 10.03
CA HIS A 135 4.69 -20.12 11.31
C HIS A 135 4.37 -19.23 12.52
N GLU A 136 3.73 -18.08 12.30
CA GLU A 136 3.34 -17.20 13.41
C GLU A 136 2.20 -17.84 14.23
N GLU A 137 2.38 -17.84 15.54
CA GLU A 137 1.43 -18.41 16.51
C GLU A 137 0.56 -17.30 17.12
N GLY A 138 1.10 -16.08 17.24
CA GLY A 138 0.38 -14.94 17.79
C GLY A 138 -0.60 -14.34 16.78
N ILE A 139 -1.88 -14.19 17.16
CA ILE A 139 -2.91 -13.58 16.30
C ILE A 139 -2.54 -12.12 15.97
N VAL A 140 -2.07 -11.37 16.96
CA VAL A 140 -1.71 -9.96 16.82
C VAL A 140 -0.50 -9.80 15.90
N GLU A 141 0.54 -10.62 16.12
CA GLU A 141 1.76 -10.65 15.32
C GLU A 141 1.49 -11.07 13.88
N LEU A 142 0.59 -12.03 13.68
CA LEU A 142 0.16 -12.47 12.35
C LEU A 142 -0.54 -11.34 11.59
N ILE A 143 -1.53 -10.67 12.20
CA ILE A 143 -2.25 -9.57 11.56
C ILE A 143 -1.30 -8.39 11.26
N LYS A 144 -0.44 -8.01 12.21
CA LYS A 144 0.61 -6.99 11.99
C LYS A 144 1.49 -7.34 10.79
N GLY A 145 1.93 -8.59 10.73
CA GLY A 145 2.77 -9.10 9.67
C GLY A 145 2.09 -9.10 8.31
N ILE A 146 0.79 -9.42 8.24
CA ILE A 146 -0.02 -9.33 7.03
C ILE A 146 -0.07 -7.89 6.52
N PHE A 147 -0.38 -6.90 7.38
CA PHE A 147 -0.36 -5.50 6.97
C PHE A 147 1.02 -5.06 6.48
N GLY A 148 2.10 -5.44 7.17
CA GLY A 148 3.46 -5.15 6.74
C GLY A 148 3.80 -5.76 5.37
N LEU A 149 3.39 -7.00 5.12
CA LEU A 149 3.57 -7.64 3.81
C LEU A 149 2.76 -6.92 2.71
N ILE A 150 1.52 -6.53 3.00
CA ILE A 150 0.68 -5.77 2.06
C ILE A 150 1.32 -4.42 1.73
N ASP A 151 1.83 -3.68 2.72
CA ASP A 151 2.48 -2.38 2.49
C ASP A 151 3.70 -2.50 1.57
N ILE A 152 4.51 -3.54 1.78
CA ILE A 152 5.64 -3.88 0.89
C ILE A 152 5.13 -4.21 -0.52
N MET A 153 4.12 -5.07 -0.64
CA MET A 153 3.55 -5.48 -1.93
C MET A 153 2.95 -4.29 -2.69
N LYS A 154 2.33 -3.32 -2.01
CA LYS A 154 1.82 -2.09 -2.63
C LYS A 154 2.96 -1.30 -3.28
N ASN A 155 4.12 -1.24 -2.62
CA ASN A 155 5.29 -0.59 -3.20
C ASN A 155 5.83 -1.37 -4.41
N ASP A 156 5.93 -2.71 -4.30
CA ASP A 156 6.34 -3.58 -5.41
C ASP A 156 5.43 -3.37 -6.62
N LEU A 157 4.11 -3.35 -6.43
CA LEU A 157 3.11 -3.10 -7.48
C LEU A 157 3.21 -1.68 -8.07
N THR A 158 3.50 -0.68 -7.24
CA THR A 158 3.69 0.71 -7.69
C THR A 158 4.92 0.80 -8.60
N ASN A 159 6.05 0.27 -8.16
CA ASN A 159 7.29 0.25 -8.93
C ASN A 159 7.16 -0.58 -10.21
N TYR A 160 6.47 -1.72 -10.13
CA TYR A 160 6.14 -2.50 -11.32
C TYR A 160 5.30 -1.70 -12.31
N THR A 161 4.25 -1.01 -11.84
CA THR A 161 3.38 -0.19 -12.70
C THR A 161 4.15 0.96 -13.35
N ILE A 162 5.03 1.63 -12.61
CA ILE A 162 5.91 2.67 -13.16
C ILE A 162 6.81 2.08 -14.23
N SER A 163 7.45 0.94 -13.96
CA SER A 163 8.31 0.26 -14.93
C SER A 163 7.57 -0.13 -16.22
N GLN A 164 6.33 -0.64 -16.12
CA GLN A 164 5.52 -1.02 -17.28
C GLN A 164 5.07 0.17 -18.13
N ASN A 165 4.90 1.35 -17.54
CA ASN A 165 4.41 2.55 -18.23
C ASN A 165 5.51 3.56 -18.54
N ARG A 166 6.78 3.24 -18.26
CA ARG A 166 7.90 4.18 -18.37
C ARG A 166 8.05 4.76 -19.78
N ASP A 167 8.04 3.92 -20.81
CA ASP A 167 8.16 4.37 -22.20
C ASP A 167 7.09 5.40 -22.57
N VAL A 168 5.87 5.20 -22.06
CA VAL A 168 4.75 6.12 -22.26
C VAL A 168 5.01 7.44 -21.52
N VAL A 169 5.49 7.39 -20.28
CA VAL A 169 5.85 8.59 -19.51
C VAL A 169 6.97 9.37 -20.20
N GLU A 170 7.99 8.68 -20.72
CA GLU A 170 9.10 9.29 -21.47
C GLU A 170 8.59 10.03 -22.70
N GLU A 171 7.72 9.40 -23.51
CA GLU A 171 7.15 10.03 -24.72
C GLU A 171 6.36 11.30 -24.41
N TYR A 172 5.60 11.33 -23.30
CA TYR A 172 4.75 12.47 -22.92
C TYR A 172 5.43 13.52 -22.05
N SER A 173 6.57 13.19 -21.42
CA SER A 173 7.26 14.02 -20.42
C SER A 173 7.55 15.45 -20.93
N ALA A 174 8.20 15.58 -22.08
CA ALA A 174 8.59 16.86 -22.66
C ALA A 174 7.38 17.76 -22.97
N GLN A 175 6.27 17.18 -23.44
CA GLN A 175 5.04 17.93 -23.73
C GLN A 175 4.39 18.43 -22.44
N PHE A 176 4.35 17.57 -21.42
CA PHE A 176 3.83 17.93 -20.10
C PHE A 176 4.66 19.03 -19.45
N GLU A 177 5.99 18.90 -19.46
CA GLU A 177 6.90 19.89 -18.90
C GLU A 177 6.78 21.25 -19.59
N TYR A 178 6.75 21.25 -20.92
CA TYR A 178 6.57 22.47 -21.70
C TYR A 178 5.25 23.18 -21.36
N LYS A 179 4.15 22.42 -21.24
CA LYS A 179 2.83 22.97 -20.88
C LYS A 179 2.82 23.58 -19.49
N GLU A 180 3.42 22.92 -18.50
CA GLU A 180 3.51 23.46 -17.13
C GLU A 180 4.43 24.69 -17.08
N PHE A 181 5.52 24.70 -17.86
CA PHE A 181 6.39 25.86 -17.98
C PHE A 181 5.66 27.08 -18.58
N LEU A 182 4.83 26.90 -19.60
CA LEU A 182 4.01 27.98 -20.15
C LEU A 182 3.03 28.54 -19.10
N LYS A 183 2.34 27.67 -18.34
CA LYS A 183 1.46 28.11 -17.24
C LYS A 183 2.21 28.87 -16.16
N TYR A 184 3.47 28.50 -15.91
CA TYR A 184 4.33 29.23 -14.99
C TYR A 184 4.66 30.63 -15.53
N LEU A 185 4.99 30.76 -16.82
CA LEU A 185 5.27 32.05 -17.46
C LEU A 185 4.05 32.97 -17.53
N ASP A 186 2.84 32.45 -17.70
CA ASP A 186 1.62 33.26 -17.64
C ASP A 186 1.45 33.96 -16.28
N LYS A 187 1.88 33.29 -15.20
CA LYS A 187 1.85 33.85 -13.85
C LYS A 187 3.05 34.73 -13.55
N PHE A 188 4.20 34.44 -14.17
CA PHE A 188 5.47 35.12 -13.96
C PHE A 188 6.14 35.43 -15.30
N PRO A 189 5.72 36.50 -16.01
CA PRO A 189 6.20 36.81 -17.36
C PRO A 189 7.72 37.01 -17.45
N ASP A 190 8.31 37.56 -16.38
CA ASP A 190 9.75 37.81 -16.27
C ASP A 190 10.55 36.57 -15.86
N GLY A 191 9.89 35.44 -15.59
CA GLY A 191 10.53 34.20 -15.13
C GLY A 191 11.47 33.53 -16.15
N SER A 192 11.49 34.00 -17.40
CA SER A 192 12.33 33.48 -18.49
C SER A 192 13.39 34.45 -19.01
N VAL A 193 13.57 35.63 -18.39
CA VAL A 193 14.47 36.67 -18.91
C VAL A 193 15.90 36.15 -19.06
N MET A 194 16.45 35.51 -18.02
CA MET A 194 17.82 34.96 -18.03
C MET A 194 17.98 33.85 -19.08
N THR A 195 17.01 32.95 -19.21
CA THR A 195 17.02 31.87 -20.22
C THR A 195 16.97 32.44 -21.64
N LYS A 196 16.15 33.47 -21.87
CA LYS A 196 16.04 34.16 -23.17
C LYS A 196 17.32 34.91 -23.54
N GLU A 197 18.04 35.46 -22.57
CA GLU A 197 19.35 36.07 -22.79
C GLU A 197 20.42 35.02 -23.12
N TRP A 198 20.41 33.87 -22.46
CA TRP A 198 21.35 32.77 -22.74
C TRP A 198 21.18 32.14 -24.13
N LEU A 199 19.94 32.08 -24.64
CA LEU A 199 19.63 31.51 -25.96
C LEU A 199 20.02 32.41 -27.17
N LYS A 200 20.45 33.66 -26.94
CA LYS A 200 20.90 34.59 -27.98
C LYS A 200 22.35 34.37 -28.36
#